data_AF-A0A6B2K070-F1
#
_entry.id   AF-A0A6B2K070-F1
#
_cell.length_a   1.000
_cell.length_b   1.000
_cell.length_c   1.000
_cell.angle_alpha   90.00
_cell.angle_beta   90.00
_cell.angle_gamma   90.00
#
_symmetry.space_group_name_H-M   'P 1'
#
loop_
_entity.id
_entity.type
_entity.pdbx_description
1 polymer ?
#
loop_
_entity_poly.entity_id
_entity_poly.type
_entity_poly.pdbx_seq_one_letter_code
_entity_poly.pdbx_strand_id
1 'polypeptide(L)'
;MRHDALEERSLNYTPCRYGTSKIFFRGPQRSLDGRYVTFVGGTETYGKFIKEPFAQLVERQVGMPTVNFGCANASIGAFLAEPTVVDACRGAHANVVQIMGAQNLSNRFYSVHPRRNDRFLKPSTVLEAIYPEVDFADFCFTRHMLIALHELSAERFEIVRGELQQAWVSRMTTFLREIGPHTSLLWFSDYPPSDRHWSERPEGLQAEPLFITRRMIDSLRPLVRSVIVVQPSEGARAEGTRGMYFAPQDAGAAQGLPGPQAHREAADAISETLHALAPAE
;
A
#
# COMPACT_ATOMS: atom_id res chain seq x y z
N MET A 1 -40.55 -19.14 11.89
CA MET A 1 -39.44 -19.60 12.74
C MET A 1 -38.47 -18.45 12.91
N ARG A 2 -38.22 -18.07 14.17
CA ARG A 2 -37.27 -17.01 14.58
C ARG A 2 -35.83 -17.47 14.35
N HIS A 3 -35.00 -16.50 13.93
CA HIS A 3 -33.61 -16.22 14.29
C HIS A 3 -32.73 -17.39 14.79
N ASP A 4 -31.62 -17.65 14.08
CA ASP A 4 -30.26 -17.28 14.55
C ASP A 4 -29.18 -17.80 13.59
N ALA A 5 -28.09 -17.04 13.45
CA ALA A 5 -26.77 -17.43 12.92
C ALA A 5 -26.37 -17.14 11.45
N LEU A 6 -26.77 -16.02 10.84
CA LEU A 6 -26.06 -15.51 9.64
C LEU A 6 -25.68 -14.02 9.64
N GLU A 7 -25.93 -13.25 10.71
CA GLU A 7 -25.69 -11.80 10.73
C GLU A 7 -24.34 -11.31 11.31
N GLU A 8 -23.49 -12.16 11.90
CA GLU A 8 -22.27 -11.67 12.58
C GLU A 8 -20.98 -12.20 11.98
N ARG A 9 -20.37 -11.43 11.05
CA ARG A 9 -18.90 -11.41 10.81
C ARG A 9 -18.42 -10.39 9.76
N SER A 10 -19.24 -9.45 9.29
CA SER A 10 -18.74 -8.37 8.45
C SER A 10 -18.13 -7.27 9.33
N LEU A 11 -16.84 -7.01 9.14
CA LEU A 11 -16.16 -5.91 9.82
C LEU A 11 -16.71 -4.58 9.29
N ASN A 12 -17.26 -3.75 10.17
CA ASN A 12 -17.69 -2.40 9.80
C ASN A 12 -16.49 -1.44 9.84
N TYR A 13 -16.00 -1.04 8.67
CA TYR A 13 -14.88 -0.09 8.53
C TYR A 13 -15.31 1.38 8.70
N THR A 14 -16.61 1.65 8.85
CA THR A 14 -17.17 3.02 8.95
C THR A 14 -16.61 3.95 7.87
N PRO A 15 -16.74 3.60 6.57
CA PRO A 15 -16.04 4.32 5.51
C PRO A 15 -16.40 5.80 5.51
N CYS A 16 -15.40 6.66 5.35
CA CYS A 16 -15.54 8.11 5.38
C CYS A 16 -14.86 8.78 4.19
N ARG A 17 -15.13 10.08 4.00
CA ARG A 17 -14.51 10.91 2.97
C ARG A 17 -14.00 12.19 3.60
N TYR A 18 -12.92 12.72 3.04
CA TYR A 18 -12.35 14.00 3.42
C TYR A 18 -12.53 15.00 2.28
N GLY A 19 -12.97 16.21 2.62
CA GLY A 19 -13.14 17.32 1.67
C GLY A 19 -13.86 16.89 0.38
N THR A 20 -13.23 17.16 -0.76
CA THR A 20 -13.75 16.83 -2.09
C THR A 20 -13.29 15.47 -2.63
N SER A 21 -12.46 14.73 -1.88
CA SER A 21 -11.86 13.46 -2.34
C SER A 21 -12.95 12.47 -2.71
N LYS A 22 -12.79 11.77 -3.84
CA LYS A 22 -13.73 10.75 -4.32
C LYS A 22 -13.34 9.33 -3.87
N ILE A 23 -12.33 9.20 -3.01
CA ILE A 23 -11.90 7.94 -2.40
C ILE A 23 -12.60 7.79 -1.04
N PHE A 24 -13.09 6.58 -0.75
CA PHE A 24 -13.54 6.22 0.58
C PHE A 24 -12.36 5.66 1.38
N PHE A 25 -12.14 6.24 2.54
CA PHE A 25 -11.10 5.85 3.46
C PHE A 25 -11.68 5.10 4.66
N ARG A 26 -10.82 4.40 5.40
CA ARG A 26 -11.23 3.75 6.64
C ARG A 26 -11.55 4.81 7.69
N GLY A 27 -12.72 4.68 8.32
CA GLY A 27 -13.10 5.54 9.42
C GLY A 27 -12.83 4.94 10.80
N PRO A 28 -13.34 5.58 11.86
CA PRO A 28 -14.20 6.78 11.79
C PRO A 28 -13.46 8.02 11.27
N GLN A 29 -14.20 8.98 10.73
CA GLN A 29 -13.62 10.26 10.30
C GLN A 29 -12.98 10.98 11.48
N ARG A 30 -11.80 11.57 11.27
CA ARG A 30 -11.07 12.36 12.27
C ARG A 30 -11.03 13.84 11.88
N SER A 31 -10.88 14.71 12.88
CA SER A 31 -10.58 16.13 12.61
C SER A 31 -9.16 16.25 12.07
N LEU A 32 -8.97 17.17 11.12
CA LEU A 32 -7.67 17.59 10.60
C LEU A 32 -7.19 18.90 11.25
N ASP A 33 -7.79 19.28 12.38
CA ASP A 33 -7.41 20.43 13.18
C ASP A 33 -6.40 20.01 14.27
N GLY A 34 -5.38 20.83 14.50
CA GLY A 34 -4.36 20.56 15.52
C GLY A 34 -3.33 19.51 15.11
N ARG A 35 -2.77 18.79 16.09
CA ARG A 35 -1.73 17.77 15.85
C ARG A 35 -2.36 16.43 15.52
N TYR A 36 -2.02 15.86 14.36
CA TYR A 36 -2.43 14.52 13.92
C TYR A 36 -1.33 13.86 13.09
N VAL A 37 -1.42 12.53 12.96
CA VAL A 37 -0.54 11.71 12.11
C VAL A 37 -1.34 11.17 10.93
N THR A 38 -0.79 11.25 9.72
CA THR A 38 -1.42 10.61 8.56
C THR A 38 -0.76 9.29 8.20
N PHE A 39 -1.55 8.35 7.71
CA PHE A 39 -1.11 7.06 7.21
C PHE A 39 -1.58 6.90 5.77
N VAL A 40 -0.65 6.95 4.81
CA VAL A 40 -0.94 6.81 3.38
C VAL A 40 -0.45 5.45 2.92
N GLY A 41 -1.30 4.67 2.26
CA GLY A 41 -0.88 3.36 1.78
C GLY A 41 -1.96 2.49 1.16
N GLY A 42 -1.61 1.24 0.94
CA GLY A 42 -2.41 0.25 0.24
C GLY A 42 -3.42 -0.46 1.14
N THR A 43 -3.65 -1.74 0.82
CA THR A 43 -4.60 -2.62 1.50
C THR A 43 -4.23 -2.86 2.97
N GLU A 44 -2.94 -2.95 3.26
CA GLU A 44 -2.37 -3.16 4.58
C GLU A 44 -2.63 -1.92 5.45
N THR A 45 -2.37 -0.71 4.93
CA THR A 45 -2.71 0.53 5.66
C THR A 45 -4.21 0.65 5.92
N TYR A 46 -5.05 0.30 4.92
CA TYR A 46 -6.50 0.24 5.12
C TYR A 46 -6.90 -0.78 6.19
N GLY A 47 -6.12 -1.85 6.37
CA GLY A 47 -6.40 -2.90 7.34
C GLY A 47 -7.57 -3.79 6.93
N LYS A 48 -7.64 -4.17 5.65
CA LYS A 48 -8.70 -5.07 5.17
C LYS A 48 -8.68 -6.36 5.99
N PHE A 49 -9.84 -6.74 6.52
CA PHE A 49 -10.10 -7.86 7.43
C PHE A 49 -9.54 -7.71 8.85
N ILE A 50 -8.92 -6.57 9.18
CA ILE A 50 -8.29 -6.32 10.46
C ILE A 50 -9.14 -5.37 11.28
N LYS A 51 -9.61 -5.81 12.45
CA LYS A 51 -10.47 -5.00 13.32
C LYS A 51 -9.78 -3.72 13.80
N GLU A 52 -8.52 -3.83 14.21
CA GLU A 52 -7.70 -2.71 14.70
C GLU A 52 -6.37 -2.69 13.94
N PRO A 53 -6.27 -1.94 12.82
CA PRO A 53 -5.05 -1.86 12.03
C PRO A 53 -3.99 -1.01 12.74
N PHE A 54 -2.75 -1.08 12.25
CA PHE A 54 -1.61 -0.44 12.89
C PHE A 54 -1.83 1.06 13.11
N ALA A 55 -2.50 1.78 12.18
CA ALA A 55 -2.79 3.21 12.37
C ALA A 55 -3.61 3.48 13.64
N GLN A 56 -4.63 2.66 13.90
CA GLN A 56 -5.47 2.78 15.10
C GLN A 56 -4.71 2.36 16.37
N LEU A 57 -3.82 1.37 16.27
CA LEU A 57 -2.98 0.96 17.39
C LEU A 57 -1.96 2.06 17.74
N VAL A 58 -1.35 2.69 16.74
CA VAL A 58 -0.44 3.83 16.91
C VAL A 58 -1.15 5.01 17.58
N GLU A 59 -2.41 5.31 17.21
CA GLU A 59 -3.21 6.36 17.89
C GLU A 59 -3.26 6.15 19.41
N ARG A 60 -3.46 4.91 19.86
CA ARG A 60 -3.53 4.57 21.28
C ARG A 60 -2.17 4.63 21.97
N GLN A 61 -1.11 4.25 21.27
CA GLN A 61 0.25 4.20 21.81
C GLN A 61 0.87 5.60 21.91
N VAL A 62 0.66 6.45 20.90
CA VAL A 62 1.23 7.80 20.81
C VAL A 62 0.31 8.86 21.41
N GLY A 63 -0.98 8.57 21.57
CA GLY A 63 -1.95 9.52 22.13
C GLY A 63 -2.28 10.70 21.20
N MET A 64 -2.03 10.55 19.89
CA MET A 64 -2.29 11.57 18.89
C MET A 64 -3.28 11.04 17.84
N PRO A 65 -4.29 11.83 17.41
CA PRO A 65 -5.22 11.41 16.37
C PRO A 65 -4.49 10.93 15.10
N THR A 66 -4.99 9.84 14.53
CA THR A 66 -4.45 9.24 13.31
C THR A 66 -5.47 9.24 12.19
N VAL A 67 -5.03 9.58 10.98
CA VAL A 67 -5.87 9.63 9.79
C VAL A 67 -5.44 8.51 8.85
N ASN A 68 -6.32 7.54 8.63
CA ASN A 68 -6.05 6.39 7.78
C ASN A 68 -6.45 6.68 6.33
N PHE A 69 -5.50 7.11 5.51
CA PHE A 69 -5.64 7.24 4.06
C PHE A 69 -5.26 5.95 3.31
N GLY A 70 -5.47 4.79 3.94
CA GLY A 70 -5.35 3.50 3.28
C GLY A 70 -6.39 3.35 2.17
N CYS A 71 -5.98 2.76 1.04
CA CYS A 71 -6.88 2.44 -0.05
C CYS A 71 -6.50 1.09 -0.67
N ALA A 72 -7.46 0.18 -0.78
CA ALA A 72 -7.21 -1.18 -1.25
C ALA A 72 -6.62 -1.17 -2.67
N ASN A 73 -5.52 -1.90 -2.85
CA ASN A 73 -4.74 -2.00 -4.09
C ASN A 73 -4.27 -0.66 -4.66
N ALA A 74 -4.21 0.39 -3.84
CA ALA A 74 -3.71 1.68 -4.29
C ALA A 74 -2.23 1.60 -4.64
N SER A 75 -1.82 2.51 -5.53
CA SER A 75 -0.44 2.91 -5.66
C SER A 75 -0.29 4.36 -5.22
N ILE A 76 0.96 4.83 -5.19
CA ILE A 76 1.24 6.25 -4.94
C ILE A 76 0.54 7.18 -5.94
N GLY A 77 0.22 6.68 -7.14
CA GLY A 77 -0.47 7.43 -8.18
C GLY A 77 -1.89 7.86 -7.78
N ALA A 78 -2.61 7.07 -6.99
CA ALA A 78 -3.92 7.48 -6.47
C ALA A 78 -3.79 8.70 -5.54
N PHE A 79 -2.81 8.71 -4.65
CA PHE A 79 -2.65 9.77 -3.65
C PHE A 79 -2.09 11.06 -4.24
N LEU A 80 -1.18 10.95 -5.21
CA LEU A 80 -0.65 12.11 -5.93
C LEU A 80 -1.76 12.85 -6.71
N ALA A 81 -2.81 12.14 -7.14
CA ALA A 81 -3.95 12.73 -7.83
C ALA A 81 -5.06 13.24 -6.89
N GLU A 82 -4.86 13.18 -5.57
CA GLU A 82 -5.89 13.50 -4.56
C GLU A 82 -5.43 14.66 -3.66
N PRO A 83 -5.75 15.93 -4.04
CA PRO A 83 -5.31 17.12 -3.32
C PRO A 83 -5.64 17.10 -1.83
N THR A 84 -6.82 16.58 -1.44
CA THR A 84 -7.20 16.48 -0.03
C THR A 84 -6.21 15.66 0.80
N VAL A 85 -5.66 14.57 0.24
CA VAL A 85 -4.68 13.74 0.95
C VAL A 85 -3.36 14.48 1.06
N VAL A 86 -2.92 15.14 -0.02
CA VAL A 86 -1.70 15.95 -0.02
C VAL A 86 -1.78 17.09 1.01
N ASP A 87 -2.89 17.83 1.02
CA ASP A 87 -3.09 18.95 1.94
C ASP A 87 -3.19 18.48 3.40
N ALA A 88 -3.85 17.35 3.66
CA ALA A 88 -3.85 16.73 4.99
C ALA A 88 -2.44 16.30 5.42
N CYS A 89 -1.63 15.75 4.51
CA CYS A 89 -0.25 15.38 4.85
C CYS A 89 0.63 16.61 5.11
N ARG A 90 0.41 17.73 4.41
CA ARG A 90 1.12 18.99 4.66
C ARG A 90 0.79 19.60 6.02
N GLY A 91 -0.47 19.47 6.45
CA GLY A 91 -0.94 19.97 7.75
C GLY A 91 -0.64 19.03 8.93
N ALA A 92 -0.18 17.81 8.66
CA ALA A 92 0.07 16.81 9.68
C ALA A 92 1.32 17.10 10.51
N HIS A 93 1.30 16.63 11.76
CA HIS A 93 2.49 16.62 12.61
C HIS A 93 3.54 15.61 12.12
N ALA A 94 3.08 14.46 11.61
CA ALA A 94 3.91 13.44 10.99
C ALA A 94 3.11 12.65 9.94
N ASN A 95 3.81 12.14 8.93
CA ASN A 95 3.26 11.28 7.89
C ASN A 95 3.96 9.93 7.90
N VAL A 96 3.19 8.85 7.78
CA VAL A 96 3.71 7.50 7.54
C VAL A 96 3.21 7.06 6.17
N VAL A 97 4.14 6.84 5.23
CA VAL A 97 3.82 6.44 3.86
C VAL A 97 4.26 5.00 3.64
N GLN A 98 3.31 4.09 3.45
CA GLN A 98 3.59 2.70 3.11
C GLN A 98 4.19 2.61 1.71
N ILE A 99 5.27 1.83 1.61
CA ILE A 99 5.87 1.43 0.34
C ILE A 99 4.96 0.39 -0.33
N MET A 100 4.24 0.81 -1.36
CA MET A 100 3.37 -0.04 -2.20
C MET A 100 4.12 -0.51 -3.44
N GLY A 101 3.66 -1.61 -4.06
CA GLY A 101 4.26 -2.16 -5.28
C GLY A 101 4.14 -1.24 -6.51
N ALA A 102 5.00 -1.47 -7.51
CA ALA A 102 5.08 -0.65 -8.72
C ALA A 102 4.06 -1.01 -9.81
N GLN A 103 3.41 -2.17 -9.71
CA GLN A 103 2.51 -2.75 -10.71
C GLN A 103 1.19 -1.99 -10.91
N ASN A 104 0.78 -1.21 -9.92
CA ASN A 104 -0.49 -0.48 -9.98
C ASN A 104 -0.25 0.99 -10.37
N LEU A 105 0.69 1.27 -11.27
CA LEU A 105 1.01 2.65 -11.68
C LEU A 105 0.84 2.82 -13.18
N SER A 106 0.12 3.87 -13.57
CA SER A 106 0.16 4.36 -14.95
C SER A 106 1.59 4.79 -15.30
N ASN A 107 2.10 4.25 -16.39
CA ASN A 107 3.48 4.39 -16.85
C ASN A 107 3.51 4.50 -18.38
N ARG A 108 4.70 4.45 -19.01
CA ARG A 108 4.83 4.58 -20.47
C ARG A 108 4.17 3.43 -21.24
N PHE A 109 3.98 2.27 -20.63
CA PHE A 109 3.47 1.07 -21.27
C PHE A 109 1.97 0.87 -21.12
N TYR A 110 1.38 1.28 -20.00
CA TYR A 110 -0.06 1.14 -19.77
C TYR A 110 -0.62 2.18 -18.81
N SER A 111 -1.95 2.32 -18.83
CA SER A 111 -2.68 3.17 -17.89
C SER A 111 -3.61 2.34 -17.00
N VAL A 112 -3.75 2.77 -15.76
CA VAL A 112 -4.65 2.18 -14.76
C VAL A 112 -5.72 3.18 -14.33
N HIS A 113 -6.81 2.71 -13.73
CA HIS A 113 -7.85 3.58 -13.20
C HIS A 113 -7.30 4.46 -12.07
N PRO A 114 -7.61 5.78 -12.04
CA PRO A 114 -6.96 6.75 -11.13
C PRO A 114 -7.17 6.46 -9.65
N ARG A 115 -8.28 5.80 -9.28
CA ARG A 115 -8.65 5.50 -7.88
C ARG A 115 -8.71 4.00 -7.55
N ARG A 116 -8.55 3.14 -8.55
CA ARG A 116 -8.63 1.68 -8.42
C ARG A 116 -7.47 1.12 -9.22
N ASN A 117 -6.26 1.34 -8.68
CA ASN A 117 -5.07 1.26 -9.50
C ASN A 117 -4.70 -0.18 -9.91
N ASP A 118 -5.39 -1.19 -9.38
CA ASP A 118 -5.37 -2.57 -9.87
C ASP A 118 -6.04 -2.73 -11.24
N ARG A 119 -6.91 -1.80 -11.64
CA ARG A 119 -7.70 -1.88 -12.88
C ARG A 119 -6.89 -1.37 -14.05
N PHE A 120 -6.52 -2.29 -14.93
CA PHE A 120 -5.96 -1.96 -16.23
C PHE A 120 -7.02 -1.25 -17.09
N LEU A 121 -6.63 -0.20 -17.80
CA LEU A 121 -7.53 0.51 -18.72
C LEU A 121 -7.18 0.29 -20.18
N LYS A 122 -5.91 0.47 -20.53
CA LYS A 122 -5.43 0.29 -21.91
C LYS A 122 -3.91 0.18 -21.97
N PRO A 123 -3.38 -0.55 -22.96
CA PRO A 123 -1.97 -0.51 -23.28
C PRO A 123 -1.62 0.80 -23.99
N SER A 124 -0.33 1.05 -24.11
CA SER A 124 0.23 2.00 -25.07
C SER A 124 0.61 1.27 -26.36
N THR A 125 0.76 2.02 -27.45
CA THR A 125 1.29 1.50 -28.71
C THR A 125 2.69 0.90 -28.58
N VAL A 126 3.48 1.37 -27.60
CA VAL A 126 4.81 0.81 -27.32
C VAL A 126 4.70 -0.57 -26.70
N LEU A 127 3.78 -0.76 -25.75
CA LEU A 127 3.56 -2.07 -25.14
C LEU A 127 3.01 -3.09 -26.15
N GLU A 128 2.09 -2.65 -27.01
CA GLU A 128 1.57 -3.44 -28.13
C GLU A 128 2.70 -3.84 -29.11
N ALA A 129 3.66 -2.95 -29.36
CA ALA A 129 4.80 -3.27 -30.23
C ALA A 129 5.79 -4.26 -29.58
N ILE A 130 5.94 -4.26 -28.25
CA ILE A 130 6.76 -5.24 -27.51
C ILE A 130 6.07 -6.62 -27.50
N TYR A 131 4.73 -6.63 -27.44
CA TYR A 131 3.91 -7.83 -27.35
C TYR A 131 2.81 -7.84 -28.44
N PRO A 132 3.19 -7.94 -29.73
CA PRO A 132 2.23 -7.94 -30.83
C PRO A 132 1.30 -9.15 -30.82
N GLU A 133 1.65 -10.20 -30.05
CA GLU A 133 0.89 -11.44 -29.93
C GLU A 133 -0.22 -11.36 -28.86
N VAL A 134 -0.28 -10.28 -28.07
CA VAL A 134 -1.17 -10.15 -26.92
C VAL A 134 -2.39 -9.30 -27.25
N ASP A 135 -3.57 -9.87 -27.07
CA ASP A 135 -4.81 -9.08 -27.03
C ASP A 135 -5.00 -8.48 -25.63
N PHE A 136 -4.75 -7.18 -25.50
CA PHE A 136 -4.87 -6.49 -24.22
C PHE A 136 -6.31 -6.29 -23.74
N ALA A 137 -7.32 -6.56 -24.58
CA ALA A 137 -8.73 -6.51 -24.17
C ALA A 137 -9.07 -7.61 -23.14
N ASP A 138 -8.28 -8.68 -23.06
CA ASP A 138 -8.48 -9.79 -22.12
C ASP A 138 -8.16 -9.43 -20.66
N PHE A 139 -7.52 -8.27 -20.41
CA PHE A 139 -7.06 -7.90 -19.07
C PHE A 139 -7.89 -6.78 -18.45
N CYS A 140 -8.55 -7.12 -17.33
CA CYS A 140 -9.14 -6.12 -16.44
C CYS A 140 -8.21 -5.69 -15.29
N PHE A 141 -7.14 -6.46 -15.04
CA PHE A 141 -6.28 -6.31 -13.88
C PHE A 141 -4.80 -6.32 -14.24
N THR A 142 -4.03 -5.40 -13.65
CA THR A 142 -2.59 -5.25 -13.89
C THR A 142 -1.82 -6.54 -13.61
N ARG A 143 -2.10 -7.22 -12.48
CA ARG A 143 -1.37 -8.45 -12.13
C ARG A 143 -1.60 -9.57 -13.13
N HIS A 144 -2.84 -9.76 -13.58
CA HIS A 144 -3.16 -10.79 -14.58
C HIS A 144 -2.43 -10.52 -15.89
N MET A 145 -2.44 -9.27 -16.36
CA MET A 145 -1.65 -8.85 -17.51
C MET A 145 -0.16 -9.14 -17.31
N LEU A 146 0.43 -8.72 -16.19
CA LEU A 146 1.86 -8.89 -15.94
C LEU A 146 2.29 -10.36 -15.89
N ILE A 147 1.45 -11.25 -15.35
CA ILE A 147 1.68 -12.69 -15.38
C ILE A 147 1.73 -13.18 -16.83
N ALA A 148 0.73 -12.85 -17.65
CA ALA A 148 0.70 -13.26 -19.05
C ALA A 148 1.90 -12.71 -19.86
N LEU A 149 2.29 -11.45 -19.64
CA LEU A 149 3.45 -10.85 -20.32
C LEU A 149 4.77 -11.53 -19.95
N HIS A 150 4.92 -11.92 -18.67
CA HIS A 150 6.10 -12.65 -18.21
C HIS A 150 6.15 -14.08 -18.77
N GLU A 151 5.02 -14.80 -18.73
CA GLU A 151 4.90 -16.16 -19.27
C GLU A 151 5.19 -16.21 -20.78
N LEU A 152 4.76 -15.18 -21.51
CA LEU A 152 5.02 -15.08 -22.94
C LEU A 152 6.50 -14.80 -23.25
N SER A 153 7.15 -13.89 -22.51
CA SER A 153 8.57 -13.62 -22.68
C SER A 153 9.19 -12.92 -21.46
N ALA A 154 9.97 -13.68 -20.68
CA ALA A 154 10.72 -13.15 -19.55
C ALA A 154 11.74 -12.07 -19.95
N GLU A 155 12.38 -12.21 -21.12
CA GLU A 155 13.34 -11.23 -21.63
C GLU A 155 12.67 -9.89 -21.94
N ARG A 156 11.55 -9.89 -22.69
CA ARG A 156 10.79 -8.67 -22.99
C ARG A 156 10.21 -8.05 -21.70
N PHE A 157 9.85 -8.89 -20.73
CA PHE A 157 9.26 -8.45 -19.47
C PHE A 157 10.20 -7.57 -18.64
N GLU A 158 11.52 -7.77 -18.75
CA GLU A 158 12.50 -6.94 -18.05
C GLU A 158 12.45 -5.46 -18.48
N ILE A 159 12.06 -5.20 -19.73
CA ILE A 159 11.81 -3.83 -20.23
C ILE A 159 10.62 -3.22 -19.47
N VAL A 160 9.52 -3.97 -19.33
CA VAL A 160 8.32 -3.54 -18.60
C VAL A 160 8.65 -3.31 -17.13
N ARG A 161 9.35 -4.23 -16.48
CA ARG A 161 9.78 -4.11 -15.10
C ARG A 161 10.64 -2.86 -14.86
N GLY A 162 11.61 -2.61 -15.74
CA GLY A 162 12.49 -1.45 -15.65
C GLY A 162 11.73 -0.12 -15.67
N GLU A 163 10.74 0.01 -16.57
CA GLU A 163 9.87 1.19 -16.61
C GLU A 163 9.00 1.32 -15.36
N LEU A 164 8.45 0.22 -14.84
CA LEU A 164 7.65 0.26 -13.60
C LEU A 164 8.46 0.79 -12.42
N GLN A 165 9.72 0.34 -12.28
CA GLN A 165 10.61 0.84 -11.24
C GLN A 165 10.93 2.34 -11.41
N GLN A 166 11.21 2.78 -12.64
CA GLN A 166 11.49 4.19 -12.93
C GLN A 166 10.28 5.07 -12.65
N ALA A 167 9.10 4.66 -13.13
CA ALA A 167 7.85 5.34 -12.85
C ALA A 167 7.60 5.42 -11.34
N TRP A 168 7.74 4.31 -10.60
CA TRP A 168 7.54 4.30 -9.16
C TRP A 168 8.46 5.29 -8.42
N VAL A 169 9.77 5.27 -8.68
CA VAL A 169 10.71 6.20 -8.04
C VAL A 169 10.34 7.64 -8.35
N SER A 170 9.99 7.94 -9.60
CA SER A 170 9.56 9.28 -10.01
C SER A 170 8.31 9.74 -9.25
N ARG A 171 7.25 8.92 -9.18
CA ARG A 171 6.00 9.32 -8.51
C ARG A 171 6.16 9.43 -7.00
N MET A 172 6.91 8.51 -6.37
CA MET A 172 7.25 8.60 -4.95
C MET A 172 8.04 9.87 -4.65
N THR A 173 9.06 10.18 -5.46
CA THR A 173 9.85 11.42 -5.31
C THR A 173 8.97 12.65 -5.37
N THR A 174 8.05 12.74 -6.33
CA THR A 174 7.11 13.85 -6.45
C THR A 174 6.20 13.94 -5.23
N PHE A 175 5.55 12.84 -4.85
CA PHE A 175 4.63 12.82 -3.72
C PHE A 175 5.31 13.25 -2.42
N LEU A 176 6.49 12.70 -2.11
CA LEU A 176 7.25 13.04 -0.91
C LEU A 176 7.65 14.52 -0.86
N ARG A 177 8.03 15.10 -2.00
CA ARG A 177 8.33 16.54 -2.10
C ARG A 177 7.09 17.40 -1.87
N GLU A 178 5.92 16.95 -2.32
CA GLU A 178 4.67 17.69 -2.15
C GLU A 178 4.17 17.69 -0.70
N ILE A 179 4.30 16.57 0.02
CA ILE A 179 3.81 16.44 1.40
C ILE A 179 4.81 16.92 2.46
N GLY A 180 6.10 17.03 2.10
CA GLY A 180 7.13 17.63 2.94
C GLY A 180 7.91 16.65 3.83
N PRO A 181 8.87 17.19 4.61
CA PRO A 181 9.95 16.42 5.24
C PRO A 181 9.54 15.67 6.51
N HIS A 182 8.34 15.90 7.07
CA HIS A 182 7.84 15.23 8.27
C HIS A 182 7.32 13.81 7.98
N THR A 183 7.96 13.12 7.04
CA THR A 183 7.48 11.85 6.48
C THR A 183 8.43 10.72 6.79
N SER A 184 7.90 9.59 7.23
CA SER A 184 8.60 8.32 7.38
C SER A 184 8.06 7.31 6.39
N LEU A 185 8.94 6.56 5.73
CA LEU A 185 8.52 5.44 4.88
C LEU A 185 8.29 4.19 5.74
N LEU A 186 7.26 3.42 5.42
CA LEU A 186 6.98 2.13 6.04
C LEU A 186 7.14 1.01 5.00
N TRP A 187 8.15 0.16 5.20
CA TRP A 187 8.23 -1.15 4.55
C TRP A 187 7.53 -2.16 5.45
N PHE A 188 6.46 -2.79 4.96
CA PHE A 188 5.70 -3.80 5.69
C PHE A 188 5.49 -5.01 4.78
N SER A 189 6.32 -6.04 4.98
CA SER A 189 6.39 -7.23 4.11
C SER A 189 7.07 -8.38 4.84
N ASP A 190 6.77 -9.62 4.44
CA ASP A 190 7.35 -10.85 5.00
C ASP A 190 8.87 -10.99 4.79
N TYR A 191 9.43 -10.18 3.89
CA TYR A 191 10.86 -10.15 3.60
C TYR A 191 11.41 -8.73 3.78
N PRO A 192 12.68 -8.58 4.19
CA PRO A 192 13.32 -7.27 4.23
C PRO A 192 13.50 -6.71 2.80
N PRO A 193 13.69 -5.38 2.65
CA PRO A 193 14.08 -4.80 1.37
C PRO A 193 15.34 -5.48 0.81
N SER A 194 15.33 -5.78 -0.47
CA SER A 194 16.41 -6.53 -1.14
C SER A 194 16.57 -6.04 -2.58
N ASP A 195 17.77 -6.17 -3.12
CA ASP A 195 18.06 -5.95 -4.55
C ASP A 195 18.07 -7.26 -5.36
N ARG A 196 17.77 -8.40 -4.71
CA ARG A 196 17.57 -9.69 -5.42
C ARG A 196 16.47 -9.56 -6.45
N HIS A 197 16.59 -10.32 -7.53
CA HIS A 197 15.60 -10.31 -8.59
C HIS A 197 14.25 -10.79 -8.04
N TRP A 198 13.16 -10.19 -8.52
CA TRP A 198 11.82 -10.50 -8.01
C TRP A 198 11.44 -11.97 -8.23
N SER A 199 11.97 -12.58 -9.30
CA SER A 199 11.73 -14.00 -9.63
C SER A 199 12.43 -14.97 -8.67
N GLU A 200 13.36 -14.50 -7.83
CA GLU A 200 13.99 -15.31 -6.79
C GLU A 200 13.11 -15.42 -5.52
N ARG A 201 12.02 -14.65 -5.43
CA ARG A 201 11.07 -14.76 -4.32
C ARG A 201 10.13 -15.95 -4.54
N PRO A 202 9.82 -16.75 -3.51
CA PRO A 202 8.90 -17.87 -3.61
C PRO A 202 7.53 -17.50 -4.21
N GLU A 203 7.06 -16.28 -3.95
CA GLU A 203 5.75 -15.79 -4.39
C GLU A 203 5.79 -15.20 -5.82
N GLY A 204 6.98 -14.97 -6.40
CA GLY A 204 7.16 -14.39 -7.73
C GLY A 204 6.35 -13.10 -7.94
N LEU A 205 5.46 -13.10 -8.93
CA LEU A 205 4.57 -11.97 -9.24
C LEU A 205 3.45 -11.75 -8.20
N GLN A 206 3.32 -12.61 -7.18
CA GLN A 206 2.41 -12.40 -6.05
C GLN A 206 3.09 -11.74 -4.84
N ALA A 207 4.41 -11.53 -4.89
CA ALA A 207 5.13 -10.87 -3.81
C ALA A 207 4.67 -9.42 -3.61
N GLU A 208 4.59 -8.98 -2.35
CA GLU A 208 4.32 -7.59 -1.99
C GLU A 208 5.43 -7.00 -1.10
N PRO A 209 5.83 -5.73 -1.30
CA PRO A 209 5.51 -4.89 -2.45
C PRO A 209 6.25 -5.35 -3.73
N LEU A 210 5.54 -5.45 -4.86
CA LEU A 210 6.10 -5.96 -6.12
C LEU A 210 7.06 -4.97 -6.81
N PHE A 211 8.19 -5.48 -7.29
CA PHE A 211 9.28 -4.77 -8.00
C PHE A 211 10.01 -3.67 -7.23
N ILE A 212 9.76 -3.51 -5.92
CA ILE A 212 10.48 -2.52 -5.13
C ILE A 212 11.80 -3.12 -4.63
N THR A 213 12.90 -2.40 -4.87
CA THR A 213 14.25 -2.81 -4.46
C THR A 213 14.76 -1.96 -3.31
N ARG A 214 15.77 -2.45 -2.60
CA ARG A 214 16.44 -1.69 -1.53
C ARG A 214 17.03 -0.38 -2.08
N ARG A 215 17.70 -0.44 -3.23
CA ARG A 215 18.28 0.74 -3.90
C ARG A 215 17.24 1.82 -4.24
N MET A 216 16.02 1.42 -4.63
CA MET A 216 14.92 2.36 -4.90
C MET A 216 14.43 3.07 -3.63
N ILE A 217 14.47 2.39 -2.48
CA ILE A 217 14.09 3.00 -1.20
C ILE A 217 15.20 3.91 -0.71
N ASP A 218 16.45 3.46 -0.84
CA ASP A 218 17.62 4.22 -0.41
C ASP A 218 17.77 5.55 -1.17
N SER A 219 17.36 5.61 -2.45
CA SER A 219 17.34 6.86 -3.22
C SER A 219 16.33 7.89 -2.71
N LEU A 220 15.31 7.47 -1.95
CA LEU A 220 14.30 8.36 -1.35
C LEU A 220 14.71 8.87 0.04
N ARG A 221 15.74 8.29 0.67
CA ARG A 221 16.19 8.68 2.03
C ARG A 221 16.41 10.18 2.22
N PRO A 222 16.97 10.94 1.26
CA PRO A 222 17.16 12.39 1.44
C PRO A 222 15.84 13.18 1.58
N LEU A 223 14.69 12.58 1.24
CA LEU A 223 13.38 13.24 1.27
C LEU A 223 12.55 12.87 2.50
N VAL A 224 13.01 11.92 3.32
CA VAL A 224 12.23 11.36 4.43
C VAL A 224 13.03 11.34 5.72
N ARG A 225 12.33 11.41 6.84
CA ARG A 225 12.90 11.44 8.17
C ARG A 225 13.45 10.08 8.61
N SER A 226 12.76 9.01 8.22
CA SER A 226 13.22 7.64 8.46
C SER A 226 12.60 6.63 7.49
N VAL A 227 13.17 5.43 7.47
CA VAL A 227 12.62 4.26 6.79
C VAL A 227 12.41 3.19 7.86
N ILE A 228 11.15 2.92 8.19
CA ILE A 228 10.71 1.93 9.17
C ILE A 228 10.56 0.61 8.43
N VAL A 229 11.34 -0.40 8.83
CA VAL A 229 11.30 -1.73 8.23
C VAL A 229 10.64 -2.68 9.21
N VAL A 230 9.44 -3.13 8.85
CA VAL A 230 8.66 -4.11 9.61
C VAL A 230 8.61 -5.39 8.79
N GLN A 231 9.37 -6.37 9.25
CA GLN A 231 9.25 -7.75 8.82
C GLN A 231 8.49 -8.49 9.93
N PRO A 232 7.25 -8.97 9.68
CA PRO A 232 6.51 -9.73 10.68
C PRO A 232 7.34 -10.88 11.23
N SER A 233 7.23 -11.17 12.52
CA SER A 233 7.92 -12.31 13.14
C SER A 233 7.42 -13.64 12.56
N GLU A 234 8.21 -14.71 12.73
CA GLU A 234 7.76 -16.06 12.36
C GLU A 234 6.45 -16.43 13.08
N GLY A 235 6.31 -16.04 14.34
CA GLY A 235 5.06 -16.21 15.10
C GLY A 235 3.89 -15.47 14.47
N ALA A 236 4.09 -14.20 14.10
CA ALA A 236 3.06 -13.40 13.43
C ALA A 236 2.62 -14.01 12.09
N ARG A 237 3.57 -14.50 11.28
CA ARG A 237 3.25 -15.19 10.01
C ARG A 237 2.54 -16.52 10.24
N ALA A 238 2.96 -17.29 11.24
CA ALA A 238 2.37 -18.59 11.56
C ALA A 238 0.91 -18.48 12.07
N GLU A 239 0.51 -17.34 12.64
CA GLU A 239 -0.89 -17.08 12.97
C GLU A 239 -1.80 -17.02 11.74
N GLY A 240 -1.25 -16.70 10.56
CA GLY A 240 -1.97 -16.60 9.30
C GLY A 240 -3.20 -15.71 9.45
N THR A 241 -4.39 -16.28 9.20
CA THR A 241 -5.65 -15.54 9.25
C THR A 241 -6.33 -15.52 10.62
N ARG A 242 -5.65 -15.97 11.68
CA ARG A 242 -6.22 -16.01 13.04
C ARG A 242 -6.57 -14.59 13.51
N GLY A 243 -7.82 -14.40 13.93
CA GLY A 243 -8.32 -13.10 14.40
C GLY A 243 -8.69 -12.11 13.29
N MET A 244 -8.64 -12.51 12.02
CA MET A 244 -9.15 -11.73 10.90
C MET A 244 -10.67 -11.94 10.72
N TYR A 245 -11.33 -10.94 10.13
CA TYR A 245 -12.77 -10.92 9.90
C TYR A 245 -13.05 -10.88 8.40
N PHE A 246 -13.41 -12.03 7.82
CA PHE A 246 -13.68 -12.18 6.39
C PHE A 246 -14.74 -13.27 6.14
N ALA A 247 -15.43 -13.17 5.01
CA ALA A 247 -16.37 -14.19 4.57
C ALA A 247 -15.62 -15.37 3.88
N PRO A 248 -16.19 -16.59 3.81
CA PRO A 248 -15.50 -17.74 3.24
C PRO A 248 -14.91 -17.52 1.84
N GLN A 249 -15.60 -16.77 0.98
CA GLN A 249 -15.14 -16.42 -0.37
C GLN A 249 -13.90 -15.53 -0.41
N ASP A 250 -13.61 -14.82 0.68
CA ASP A 250 -12.47 -13.90 0.80
C ASP A 250 -11.24 -14.58 1.43
N ALA A 251 -11.30 -15.88 1.76
CA ALA A 251 -10.23 -16.58 2.47
C ALA A 251 -8.87 -16.48 1.78
N GLY A 252 -8.82 -16.65 0.45
CA GLY A 252 -7.57 -16.51 -0.30
C GLY A 252 -7.00 -15.09 -0.28
N ALA A 253 -7.86 -14.07 -0.32
CA ALA A 253 -7.43 -12.68 -0.19
C ALA A 253 -6.95 -12.36 1.23
N ALA A 254 -7.56 -12.96 2.26
CA ALA A 254 -7.15 -12.79 3.64
C ALA A 254 -5.79 -13.46 3.93
N GLN A 255 -5.52 -14.63 3.35
CA GLN A 255 -4.24 -15.33 3.50
C GLN A 255 -3.04 -14.53 2.99
N GLY A 256 -3.24 -13.70 1.96
CA GLY A 256 -2.19 -12.83 1.39
C GLY A 256 -1.98 -11.51 2.12
N LEU A 257 -2.64 -11.27 3.26
CA LEU A 257 -2.55 -10.01 4.01
C LEU A 257 -1.94 -10.22 5.40
N PRO A 258 -1.21 -9.22 5.93
CA PRO A 258 -0.66 -9.30 7.29
C PRO A 258 -1.77 -9.47 8.34
N GLY A 259 -1.60 -10.48 9.20
CA GLY A 259 -2.54 -10.76 10.28
C GLY A 259 -2.48 -9.75 11.44
N PRO A 260 -3.37 -9.88 12.45
CA PRO A 260 -3.44 -8.95 13.58
C PRO A 260 -2.12 -8.81 14.37
N GLN A 261 -1.34 -9.88 14.53
CA GLN A 261 -0.04 -9.81 15.20
C GLN A 261 0.97 -8.98 14.40
N ALA A 262 1.01 -9.14 13.07
CA ALA A 262 1.86 -8.31 12.21
C ALA A 262 1.49 -6.82 12.30
N HIS A 263 0.20 -6.50 12.42
CA HIS A 263 -0.28 -5.14 12.65
C HIS A 263 0.15 -4.56 14.00
N ARG A 264 0.23 -5.38 15.06
CA ARG A 264 0.77 -4.97 16.36
C ARG A 264 2.25 -4.65 16.27
N GLU A 265 3.03 -5.54 15.66
CA GLU A 265 4.48 -5.33 15.46
C GLU A 265 4.76 -4.08 14.60
N ALA A 266 3.94 -3.85 13.56
CA ALA A 266 4.03 -2.61 12.79
C ALA A 266 3.71 -1.37 13.63
N ALA A 267 2.68 -1.43 14.47
CA ALA A 267 2.32 -0.31 15.34
C ALA A 267 3.43 0.02 16.33
N ASP A 268 4.03 -0.99 16.97
CA ASP A 268 5.11 -0.81 17.94
C ASP A 268 6.32 -0.11 17.31
N ALA A 269 6.77 -0.58 16.14
CA ALA A 269 7.90 0.01 15.42
C ALA A 269 7.62 1.45 14.94
N ILE A 270 6.38 1.71 14.52
CA ILE A 270 5.96 3.06 14.11
C ILE A 270 5.91 4.00 15.31
N SER A 271 5.29 3.59 16.41
CA SER A 271 5.17 4.40 17.61
C SER A 271 6.52 4.72 18.24
N GLU A 272 7.44 3.75 18.30
CA GLU A 272 8.82 3.97 18.75
C GLU A 272 9.50 5.06 17.89
N THR A 273 9.36 4.96 16.57
CA THR A 273 9.89 5.96 15.66
C THR A 273 9.24 7.33 15.91
N LEU A 274 7.91 7.42 16.01
CA LEU A 274 7.23 8.69 16.22
C LEU A 274 7.62 9.35 17.56
N HIS A 275 7.80 8.57 18.63
CA HIS A 275 8.29 9.08 19.92
C HIS A 275 9.73 9.60 19.83
N ALA A 276 10.63 8.86 19.17
CA ALA A 276 12.02 9.31 18.97
C ALA A 276 12.13 10.60 18.13
N LEU A 277 11.07 10.90 17.37
CA LEU A 277 10.98 12.04 16.48
C LEU A 277 10.22 13.24 17.08
N ALA A 278 9.57 13.09 18.23
CA ALA A 278 8.99 14.21 18.96
C ALA A 278 10.14 15.08 19.53
N PRO A 279 10.11 16.42 19.37
CA PRO A 279 11.04 17.27 20.11
C PRO A 279 10.83 17.07 21.61
N ALA A 280 11.92 17.05 22.38
CA ALA A 280 11.83 17.10 23.84
C ALA A 280 11.06 18.37 24.21
N GLU A 281 9.96 18.21 24.94
CA GLU A 281 9.14 19.32 25.46
C GLU A 281 9.95 20.22 26.41
#